data_AF-A0A6I5A2F0-F1
#
_entry.id   AF-A0A6I5A2F0-F1
#
_cell.length_a   1.000
_cell.length_b   1.000
_cell.length_c   1.000
_cell.angle_alpha   90.00
_cell.angle_beta   90.00
_cell.angle_gamma   90.00
#
_symmetry.space_group_name_H-M   'P 1'
#
loop_
_entity.id
_entity.type
_entity.pdbx_description
1 polymer ?
#
loop_
_entity_poly.entity_id
_entity_poly.type
_entity_poly.pdbx_seq_one_letter_code
_entity_poly.pdbx_strand_id
1 'polypeptide(L)'
;MKKVLAISLIVVGLFFAFMQPTITSAQQSDTYVVKRGDTLWKISKKYQIGLSEIISANPQFNNPDLIYPGDKVTIPLKQNIKSVEQEVIRLTNEERAKYGLPALKADWQLSRVARYKSRDMRDNNYFAHNSPTYGSPFQMMKSFNISYRKAAENIAAGQTSPEAVVKAWMNSSGHRKNILDKELTYIGVGYAKGGSYGHYWTQQFITK
;
A
#
# COMPACT_ATOMS: atom_id res chain seq x y z
N MET A 1 -22.96 0.17 -75.96
CA MET A 1 -22.54 -0.93 -75.07
C MET A 1 -21.01 -0.97 -74.99
N LYS A 2 -20.40 -0.35 -73.97
CA LYS A 2 -18.98 -0.49 -73.66
C LYS A 2 -18.88 -0.89 -72.19
N LYS A 3 -18.42 -2.11 -71.93
CA LYS A 3 -18.29 -2.70 -70.59
C LYS A 3 -17.13 -2.00 -69.87
N VAL A 4 -17.39 -1.42 -68.70
CA VAL A 4 -16.37 -0.88 -67.80
C VAL A 4 -15.87 -2.03 -66.93
N LEU A 5 -14.57 -2.32 -66.97
CA LEU A 5 -13.91 -3.25 -66.06
C LEU A 5 -13.85 -2.62 -64.66
N ALA A 6 -14.42 -3.30 -63.66
CA ALA A 6 -14.20 -3.00 -62.26
C ALA A 6 -12.86 -3.61 -61.80
N ILE A 7 -11.94 -2.77 -61.31
CA ILE A 7 -10.71 -3.20 -60.65
C ILE A 7 -11.04 -3.37 -59.17
N SER A 8 -11.13 -4.63 -58.72
CA SER A 8 -11.25 -4.96 -57.30
C SER A 8 -9.90 -4.79 -56.61
N LEU A 9 -9.75 -3.75 -55.80
CA LEU A 9 -8.63 -3.61 -54.86
C LEU A 9 -8.84 -4.60 -53.70
N ILE A 10 -8.04 -5.66 -53.63
CA ILE A 10 -7.96 -6.54 -52.46
C ILE A 10 -7.14 -5.79 -51.40
N VAL A 11 -7.81 -5.23 -50.40
CA VAL A 11 -7.15 -4.74 -49.18
C VAL A 11 -6.85 -5.95 -48.31
N VAL A 12 -5.61 -6.42 -48.36
CA VAL A 12 -5.09 -7.42 -47.41
C VAL A 12 -4.94 -6.74 -46.05
N GLY A 13 -5.95 -6.89 -45.19
CA GLY A 13 -5.87 -6.48 -43.79
C GLY A 13 -4.91 -7.38 -43.03
N LEU A 14 -3.68 -6.92 -42.83
CA LEU A 14 -2.72 -7.51 -41.89
C LEU A 14 -3.25 -7.31 -40.46
N PHE A 15 -3.92 -8.33 -39.93
CA PHE A 15 -4.22 -8.43 -38.49
C PHE A 15 -2.91 -8.64 -37.72
N PHE A 16 -2.27 -7.56 -37.29
CA PHE A 16 -1.26 -7.62 -36.24
C PHE A 16 -1.95 -7.86 -34.91
N ALA A 17 -2.01 -9.13 -34.49
CA ALA A 17 -2.29 -9.47 -33.10
C ALA A 17 -1.17 -8.91 -32.23
N PHE A 18 -1.37 -7.74 -31.64
CA PHE A 18 -0.51 -7.24 -30.56
C PHE A 18 -0.67 -8.19 -29.37
N MET A 19 0.19 -9.20 -29.27
CA MET A 19 0.41 -9.91 -28.01
C MET A 19 0.99 -8.89 -27.03
N GLN A 20 0.14 -8.35 -26.16
CA GLN A 20 0.62 -7.54 -25.04
C GLN A 20 1.47 -8.45 -24.14
N PRO A 21 2.74 -8.09 -23.85
CA PRO A 21 3.52 -8.82 -22.87
C PRO A 21 2.80 -8.66 -21.52
N THR A 22 2.36 -9.78 -20.94
CA THR A 22 1.93 -9.82 -19.56
C THR A 22 3.15 -9.51 -18.69
N ILE A 23 3.26 -8.27 -18.23
CA ILE A 23 4.25 -7.92 -17.20
C ILE A 23 3.73 -8.51 -15.89
N THR A 24 4.04 -9.78 -15.64
CA THR A 24 4.00 -10.34 -14.30
C THR A 24 5.11 -9.66 -13.52
N SER A 25 4.79 -8.69 -12.65
CA SER A 25 5.81 -8.13 -11.77
C SER A 25 6.29 -9.25 -10.84
N ALA A 26 7.49 -9.78 -11.07
CA ALA A 26 8.12 -10.69 -10.13
C ALA A 26 8.17 -9.99 -8.77
N GLN A 27 7.51 -10.58 -7.78
CA GLN A 27 7.49 -10.04 -6.43
C GLN A 27 8.91 -10.15 -5.87
N GLN A 28 9.65 -9.04 -5.87
CA GLN A 28 11.05 -9.03 -5.46
C GLN A 28 11.16 -9.57 -4.04
N SER A 29 12.08 -10.50 -3.82
CA SER A 29 12.37 -11.04 -2.50
C SER A 29 13.87 -10.93 -2.21
N ASP A 30 14.21 -10.73 -0.95
CA ASP A 30 15.58 -10.84 -0.46
C ASP A 30 15.68 -12.09 0.43
N THR A 31 16.88 -12.61 0.62
CA THR A 31 17.13 -13.73 1.53
C THR A 31 18.02 -13.26 2.67
N TYR A 32 17.50 -13.31 3.88
CA TYR A 32 18.26 -13.03 5.09
C TYR A 32 18.76 -14.33 5.72
N VAL A 33 20.05 -14.40 6.04
CA VAL A 33 20.63 -15.53 6.79
C VAL A 33 20.61 -15.20 8.28
N VAL A 34 19.89 -16.02 9.04
CA VAL A 34 19.70 -15.86 10.49
C VAL A 34 21.03 -15.90 11.23
N LYS A 35 21.21 -14.98 12.17
CA LYS A 35 22.35 -14.90 13.09
C LYS A 35 21.90 -15.18 14.52
N ARG A 36 22.86 -15.51 15.38
CA ARG A 36 22.60 -15.75 16.80
C ARG A 36 21.90 -14.54 17.43
N GLY A 37 20.75 -14.79 18.06
CA GLY A 37 19.95 -13.77 18.74
C GLY A 37 18.91 -13.07 17.86
N ASP A 38 18.80 -13.44 16.58
CA ASP A 38 17.71 -12.98 15.73
C ASP A 38 16.37 -13.60 16.11
N THR A 39 15.32 -12.86 15.78
CA THR A 39 13.94 -13.35 15.72
C THR A 39 13.33 -12.85 14.43
N LEU A 40 12.30 -13.51 13.90
CA LEU A 40 11.56 -13.00 12.75
C LEU A 40 11.03 -11.58 13.00
N TRP A 41 10.75 -11.22 14.25
CA TRP A 41 10.38 -9.86 14.63
C TRP A 41 11.52 -8.86 14.44
N LYS A 42 12.74 -9.15 14.91
CA LYS A 42 13.90 -8.26 14.72
C LYS A 42 14.22 -8.08 13.23
N ILE A 43 14.13 -9.17 12.47
CA ILE A 43 14.31 -9.16 11.01
C ILE A 43 13.21 -8.30 10.36
N SER A 44 11.94 -8.46 10.76
CA SER A 44 10.83 -7.66 10.22
C SER A 44 11.00 -6.17 10.46
N LYS A 45 11.48 -5.77 11.65
CA LYS A 45 11.83 -4.39 11.98
C LYS A 45 12.96 -3.86 11.09
N LYS A 46 14.03 -4.65 10.90
CA LYS A 46 15.16 -4.27 10.05
C LYS A 46 14.71 -3.97 8.62
N TYR A 47 13.83 -4.81 8.07
CA TYR A 47 13.33 -4.69 6.70
C TYR A 47 12.06 -3.84 6.57
N GLN A 48 11.56 -3.25 7.67
CA GLN A 48 10.33 -2.48 7.73
C GLN A 48 9.16 -3.19 7.03
N ILE A 49 8.94 -4.45 7.40
CA ILE A 49 7.91 -5.32 6.84
C ILE A 49 7.09 -5.93 7.97
N GLY A 50 5.86 -6.33 7.72
CA GLY A 50 5.06 -7.00 8.73
C GLY A 50 5.65 -8.35 9.10
N LEU A 51 5.69 -8.67 10.39
CA LEU A 51 6.08 -10.00 10.89
C LEU A 51 5.26 -11.11 10.21
N SER A 52 3.95 -10.93 10.16
CA SER A 52 2.99 -11.81 9.46
C SER A 52 3.29 -11.97 7.96
N GLU A 53 3.82 -10.95 7.29
CA GLU A 53 4.22 -11.03 5.88
C GLU A 53 5.49 -11.89 5.73
N ILE A 54 6.44 -11.77 6.66
CA ILE A 54 7.60 -12.67 6.72
C ILE A 54 7.15 -14.10 7.00
N ILE A 55 6.30 -14.32 8.01
CA ILE A 55 5.83 -15.66 8.37
C ILE A 55 5.13 -16.34 7.18
N SER A 56 4.21 -15.64 6.51
CA SER A 56 3.50 -16.18 5.35
C SER A 56 4.41 -16.50 4.16
N ALA A 57 5.54 -15.79 4.02
CA ALA A 57 6.53 -16.06 2.97
C ALA A 57 7.52 -17.16 3.34
N ASN A 58 7.48 -17.67 4.57
CA ASN A 58 8.38 -18.70 5.08
C ASN A 58 7.62 -19.88 5.69
N PRO A 59 6.81 -20.61 4.90
CA PRO A 59 6.05 -21.76 5.39
C PRO A 59 6.95 -22.92 5.89
N GLN A 60 8.25 -22.90 5.58
CA GLN A 60 9.22 -23.87 6.09
C GLN A 60 9.43 -23.78 7.62
N PHE A 61 9.09 -22.65 8.24
CA PHE A 61 9.17 -22.51 9.70
C PHE A 61 7.84 -22.93 10.33
N ASN A 62 7.75 -24.21 10.71
CA ASN A 62 6.57 -24.76 11.40
C ASN A 62 6.24 -24.01 12.70
N ASN A 63 7.27 -23.56 13.41
CA ASN A 63 7.14 -22.65 14.53
C ASN A 63 7.87 -21.34 14.21
N PRO A 64 7.15 -20.23 13.93
CA PRO A 64 7.74 -18.94 13.61
C PRO A 64 8.64 -18.32 14.70
N ASP A 65 8.51 -18.77 15.94
CA ASP A 65 9.33 -18.30 17.06
C ASP A 65 10.66 -19.07 17.18
N LEU A 66 10.83 -20.16 16.42
CA LEU A 66 12.03 -21.01 16.42
C LEU A 66 12.74 -20.95 15.06
N ILE A 67 13.72 -20.04 14.97
CA ILE A 67 14.67 -19.96 13.86
C ILE A 67 16.09 -20.15 14.39
N TYR A 68 16.97 -20.77 13.59
CA TYR A 68 18.34 -21.11 13.95
C TYR A 68 19.35 -20.35 13.11
N PRO A 69 20.55 -20.03 13.64
CA PRO A 69 21.62 -19.45 12.85
C PRO A 69 21.93 -20.27 11.60
N GLY A 70 22.00 -19.62 10.45
CA GLY A 70 22.16 -20.26 9.14
C GLY A 70 20.84 -20.49 8.38
N ASP A 71 19.69 -20.43 9.06
CA ASP A 71 18.39 -20.50 8.39
C ASP A 71 18.25 -19.36 7.37
N LYS A 72 17.62 -19.67 6.25
CA LYS A 72 17.31 -18.70 5.19
C LYS A 72 15.87 -18.22 5.36
N VAL A 73 15.72 -16.94 5.64
CA VAL A 73 14.44 -16.25 5.74
C VAL A 73 14.21 -15.47 4.44
N THR A 74 13.19 -15.86 3.69
CA THR A 74 12.68 -15.12 2.54
C THR A 74 11.99 -13.85 3.02
N ILE A 75 12.45 -12.71 2.55
CA ILE A 75 11.87 -11.40 2.85
C ILE A 75 11.07 -10.96 1.62
N PRO A 76 9.72 -10.95 1.67
CA PRO A 76 8.91 -10.54 0.52
C PRO A 76 8.94 -9.02 0.38
N LEU A 77 9.93 -8.49 -0.35
CA LEU A 77 10.11 -7.07 -0.59
C LEU A 77 9.01 -6.54 -1.52
N LYS A 78 7.94 -5.99 -0.93
CA LYS A 78 6.89 -5.27 -1.68
C LYS A 78 7.36 -3.87 -2.11
N GLN A 79 8.47 -3.77 -2.83
CA GLN A 79 9.12 -2.48 -3.17
C GLN A 79 8.18 -1.53 -3.91
N ASN A 80 7.42 -2.03 -4.89
CA ASN A 80 6.47 -1.21 -5.65
C ASN A 80 5.32 -0.67 -4.78
N ILE A 81 4.88 -1.41 -3.77
CA ILE A 81 3.83 -0.92 -2.85
C ILE A 81 4.43 0.11 -1.89
N LYS A 82 5.64 -0.16 -1.38
CA LYS A 82 6.35 0.80 -0.54
C LYS A 82 6.61 2.11 -1.30
N SER A 83 7.01 2.06 -2.57
CA SER A 83 7.22 3.27 -3.37
C SER A 83 5.92 4.06 -3.58
N VAL A 84 4.80 3.37 -3.86
CA VAL A 84 3.47 4.00 -3.97
C VAL A 84 3.04 4.69 -2.65
N GLU A 85 3.21 4.02 -1.51
CA GLU A 85 2.88 4.60 -0.20
C GLU A 85 3.79 5.79 0.15
N GLN A 86 5.09 5.71 -0.16
CA GLN A 86 6.02 6.82 0.04
C GLN A 86 5.69 8.02 -0.85
N GLU A 87 5.24 7.78 -2.08
CA GLU A 87 4.82 8.86 -2.98
C GLU A 87 3.60 9.61 -2.46
N VAL A 88 2.61 8.89 -1.90
CA VAL A 88 1.47 9.52 -1.21
C VAL A 88 1.93 10.36 -0.02
N ILE A 89 2.89 9.88 0.78
CA ILE A 89 3.45 10.63 1.91
C ILE A 89 4.15 11.91 1.41
N ARG A 90 4.96 11.79 0.36
CA ARG A 90 5.67 12.92 -0.27
C ARG A 90 4.69 14.00 -0.73
N LEU A 91 3.70 13.62 -1.53
CA LEU A 91 2.64 14.51 -2.02
C LEU A 91 1.82 15.14 -0.89
N THR A 92 1.51 14.38 0.16
CA THR A 92 0.82 14.92 1.35
C THR A 92 1.64 16.00 2.05
N ASN A 93 2.97 15.80 2.15
CA ASN A 93 3.87 16.80 2.72
C ASN A 93 4.06 18.01 1.81
N GLU A 94 4.00 17.85 0.48
CA GLU A 94 3.93 19.00 -0.44
C GLU A 94 2.67 19.82 -0.22
N GLU A 95 1.51 19.18 -0.04
CA GLU A 95 0.27 19.88 0.31
C GLU A 95 0.41 20.63 1.63
N ARG A 96 0.98 20.03 2.66
CA ARG A 96 1.24 20.70 3.95
C ARG A 96 2.18 21.90 3.82
N ALA A 97 3.22 21.79 3.00
CA ALA A 97 4.19 22.87 2.77
C ALA A 97 3.53 24.12 2.16
N LYS A 98 2.51 23.96 1.29
CA LYS A 98 1.73 25.08 0.73
C LYS A 98 1.01 25.92 1.80
N TYR A 99 0.78 25.35 2.98
CA TYR A 99 0.15 26.02 4.14
C TYR A 99 1.17 26.36 5.24
N GLY A 100 2.47 26.28 4.96
CA GLY A 100 3.52 26.57 5.94
C GLY A 100 3.59 25.58 7.10
N LEU A 101 3.01 24.37 6.95
CA LEU A 101 3.03 23.35 7.99
C LEU A 101 4.27 22.47 7.89
N PRO A 102 4.81 22.00 9.03
CA PRO A 102 5.94 21.07 9.02
C PRO A 102 5.54 19.74 8.38
N ALA A 103 6.49 19.11 7.71
CA ALA A 103 6.33 17.78 7.14
C ALA A 103 6.02 16.74 8.24
N LEU A 104 5.06 15.87 7.97
CA LEU A 104 4.78 14.68 8.77
C LEU A 104 5.93 13.69 8.60
N LYS A 105 6.37 13.09 9.71
CA LYS A 105 7.39 12.04 9.71
C LYS A 105 6.74 10.71 9.31
N ALA A 106 7.30 10.04 8.31
CA ALA A 106 6.84 8.70 7.94
C ALA A 106 7.07 7.71 9.09
N ASP A 107 6.04 6.94 9.46
CA ASP A 107 6.13 5.87 10.47
C ASP A 107 5.78 4.53 9.82
N TRP A 108 6.79 3.65 9.69
CA TRP A 108 6.64 2.38 8.98
C TRP A 108 5.70 1.41 9.71
N GLN A 109 5.60 1.49 11.04
CA GLN A 109 4.67 0.66 11.81
C GLN A 109 3.23 1.12 11.55
N LEU A 110 3.01 2.43 11.48
CA LEU A 110 1.72 2.99 11.11
C LEU A 110 1.35 2.69 9.65
N SER A 111 2.29 2.79 8.71
CA SER A 111 2.06 2.36 7.31
C SER A 111 1.69 0.89 7.22
N ARG A 112 2.28 0.03 8.06
CA ARG A 112 1.86 -1.37 8.14
C ARG A 112 0.39 -1.48 8.55
N VAL A 113 -0.05 -0.78 9.60
CA VAL A 113 -1.47 -0.79 10.04
C VAL A 113 -2.39 -0.29 8.93
N ALA A 114 -2.06 0.85 8.32
CA ALA A 114 -2.82 1.41 7.20
C ALA A 114 -2.93 0.42 6.02
N ARG A 115 -1.86 -0.34 5.72
CA ARG A 115 -1.88 -1.36 4.66
C ARG A 115 -2.79 -2.53 5.01
N TYR A 116 -2.81 -2.95 6.28
CA TYR A 116 -3.78 -3.93 6.76
C TYR A 116 -5.21 -3.40 6.63
N LYS A 117 -5.46 -2.13 6.93
CA LYS A 117 -6.77 -1.50 6.76
C LYS A 117 -7.22 -1.47 5.29
N SER A 118 -6.34 -1.10 4.37
CA SER A 118 -6.66 -1.12 2.93
C SER A 118 -6.93 -2.54 2.41
N ARG A 119 -6.17 -3.55 2.86
CA ARG A 119 -6.43 -4.96 2.51
C ARG A 119 -7.74 -5.46 3.10
N ASP A 120 -8.03 -5.09 4.34
CA ASP A 120 -9.25 -5.47 5.02
C ASP A 120 -10.50 -4.92 4.28
N MET A 121 -10.50 -3.64 3.89
CA MET A 121 -11.56 -3.06 3.05
C MET A 121 -11.74 -3.81 1.73
N ARG A 122 -10.62 -4.17 1.08
CA ARG A 122 -10.62 -4.92 -0.18
C ARG A 122 -11.18 -6.34 -0.02
N ASP A 123 -10.66 -7.08 0.96
CA ASP A 123 -10.89 -8.52 1.12
C ASP A 123 -12.25 -8.82 1.74
N ASN A 124 -12.73 -7.94 2.63
CA ASN A 124 -14.05 -8.03 3.24
C ASN A 124 -15.12 -7.18 2.53
N ASN A 125 -14.82 -6.69 1.32
CA ASN A 125 -15.74 -5.97 0.43
C ASN A 125 -16.54 -4.86 1.13
N TYR A 126 -15.86 -3.97 1.84
CA TYR A 126 -16.48 -2.83 2.52
C TYR A 126 -15.65 -1.56 2.37
N PHE A 127 -16.30 -0.40 2.55
CA PHE A 127 -15.62 0.89 2.54
C PHE A 127 -16.15 1.77 3.69
N ALA A 128 -15.49 1.69 4.84
CA ALA A 128 -15.85 2.42 6.05
C ALA A 128 -14.64 2.57 7.00
N HIS A 129 -14.67 3.55 7.89
CA HIS A 129 -13.65 3.70 8.94
C HIS A 129 -13.64 2.50 9.90
N ASN A 130 -14.82 2.05 10.33
CA ASN A 130 -14.92 0.89 11.22
C ASN A 130 -14.73 -0.39 10.41
N SER A 131 -13.75 -1.19 10.82
CA SER A 131 -13.49 -2.53 10.32
C SER A 131 -14.40 -3.55 11.01
N PRO A 132 -15.01 -4.50 10.27
CA PRO A 132 -15.71 -5.63 10.87
C PRO A 132 -14.75 -6.59 11.58
N THR A 133 -13.45 -6.58 11.23
CA THR A 133 -12.42 -7.46 11.81
C THR A 133 -11.65 -6.80 12.96
N TYR A 134 -11.33 -5.51 12.83
CA TYR A 134 -10.41 -4.79 13.73
C TYR A 134 -11.07 -3.66 14.53
N GLY A 135 -12.37 -3.39 14.32
CA GLY A 135 -13.08 -2.29 14.95
C GLY A 135 -12.72 -0.92 14.37
N SER A 136 -12.84 0.13 15.18
CA SER A 136 -12.44 1.50 14.80
C SER A 136 -10.95 1.58 14.42
N PRO A 137 -10.52 2.59 13.63
CA PRO A 137 -9.11 2.77 13.29
C PRO A 137 -8.21 2.92 14.52
N PHE A 138 -8.75 3.49 15.60
CA PHE A 138 -8.09 3.65 16.89
C PHE A 138 -7.87 2.31 17.62
N GLN A 139 -8.87 1.45 17.62
CA GLN A 139 -8.73 0.09 18.14
C GLN A 139 -7.74 -0.73 17.32
N MET A 140 -7.77 -0.58 15.99
CA MET A 140 -6.81 -1.23 15.10
C MET A 140 -5.37 -0.75 15.35
N MET A 141 -5.13 0.56 15.50
CA MET A 141 -3.80 1.06 15.87
C MET A 141 -3.33 0.47 17.21
N LYS A 142 -4.20 0.42 18.22
CA LYS A 142 -3.89 -0.17 19.53
C LYS A 142 -3.59 -1.67 19.45
N SER A 143 -4.35 -2.45 18.68
CA SER A 143 -4.12 -3.90 18.54
C SER A 143 -2.80 -4.23 17.83
N PHE A 144 -2.30 -3.31 17.00
CA PHE A 144 -0.97 -3.37 16.40
C PHE A 144 0.13 -2.70 17.25
N ASN A 145 -0.17 -2.37 18.50
CA ASN A 145 0.73 -1.78 19.48
C ASN A 145 1.29 -0.41 19.05
N ILE A 146 0.49 0.39 18.35
CA ILE A 146 0.79 1.79 18.05
C ILE A 146 0.30 2.66 19.21
N SER A 147 1.24 3.37 19.85
CA SER A 147 0.94 4.36 20.89
C SER A 147 0.81 5.76 20.30
N TYR A 148 -0.20 6.51 20.73
CA TYR A 148 -0.45 7.88 20.28
C TYR A 148 -1.27 8.67 21.32
N ARG A 149 -1.15 10.00 21.29
CA ARG A 149 -1.96 10.96 22.06
C ARG A 149 -3.16 11.48 21.26
N LYS A 150 -2.95 11.66 19.95
CA LYS A 150 -3.95 12.08 18.98
C LYS A 150 -3.77 11.25 17.71
N ALA A 151 -4.87 10.90 17.05
CA ALA A 151 -4.83 10.20 15.78
C ALA A 151 -5.99 10.59 14.87
N ALA A 152 -5.80 10.41 13.57
CA ALA A 152 -6.83 10.61 12.54
C ALA A 152 -6.66 9.61 11.39
N GLU A 153 -7.71 9.42 10.60
CA GLU A 153 -7.69 8.56 9.42
C GLU A 153 -8.37 9.22 8.22
N ASN A 154 -7.75 9.07 7.05
CA ASN A 154 -8.40 9.28 5.75
C ASN A 154 -8.45 7.94 5.01
N ILE A 155 -9.58 7.61 4.40
CA ILE A 155 -9.71 6.45 3.51
C ILE A 155 -10.17 6.90 2.13
N ALA A 156 -9.79 6.16 1.09
CA ALA A 156 -10.26 6.38 -0.27
C ALA A 156 -10.27 5.07 -1.05
N ALA A 157 -11.11 4.99 -2.08
CA ALA A 157 -11.21 3.85 -2.96
C ALA A 157 -11.54 4.29 -4.39
N GLY A 158 -10.99 3.57 -5.38
CA GLY A 158 -11.19 3.82 -6.81
C GLY A 158 -10.14 4.71 -7.49
N GLN A 159 -9.34 5.48 -6.73
CA GLN A 159 -8.29 6.31 -7.32
C GLN A 159 -7.13 5.43 -7.78
N THR A 160 -6.64 5.63 -8.99
CA THR A 160 -5.67 4.74 -9.64
C THR A 160 -4.21 5.14 -9.43
N SER A 161 -3.94 6.33 -8.86
CA SER A 161 -2.59 6.85 -8.61
C SER A 161 -2.46 7.62 -7.29
N PRO A 162 -1.22 7.77 -6.75
CA PRO A 162 -0.92 8.63 -5.60
C PRO A 162 -1.43 10.07 -5.74
N GLU A 163 -1.24 10.69 -6.90
CA GLU A 163 -1.66 12.07 -7.18
C GLU A 163 -3.18 12.18 -7.16
N ALA A 164 -3.87 11.22 -7.78
CA ALA A 164 -5.32 11.20 -7.82
C ALA A 164 -5.92 11.09 -6.41
N VAL A 165 -5.36 10.22 -5.55
CA VAL A 165 -5.88 10.04 -4.19
C VAL A 165 -5.58 11.23 -3.27
N VAL A 166 -4.38 11.80 -3.33
CA VAL A 166 -4.05 13.00 -2.54
C VAL A 166 -4.90 14.18 -2.96
N LYS A 167 -5.09 14.38 -4.28
CA LYS A 167 -6.02 15.41 -4.80
C LYS A 167 -7.45 15.18 -4.31
N ALA A 168 -7.93 13.94 -4.30
CA ALA A 168 -9.27 13.62 -3.81
C ALA A 168 -9.44 13.95 -2.32
N TRP A 169 -8.48 13.58 -1.46
CA TRP A 169 -8.51 13.95 -0.05
C TRP A 169 -8.41 15.46 0.14
N MET A 170 -7.54 16.14 -0.59
CA MET A 170 -7.45 17.59 -0.53
C MET A 170 -8.69 18.30 -1.05
N ASN A 171 -9.54 17.69 -1.88
CA ASN A 171 -10.81 18.29 -2.31
C ASN A 171 -11.97 18.03 -1.34
N SER A 172 -11.76 17.22 -0.30
CA SER A 172 -12.77 16.93 0.72
C SER A 172 -12.44 17.67 2.02
N SER A 173 -13.35 18.50 2.51
CA SER A 173 -13.12 19.32 3.72
C SER A 173 -12.74 18.49 4.95
N GLY A 174 -13.40 17.36 5.17
CA GLY A 174 -13.12 16.43 6.27
C GLY A 174 -11.72 15.82 6.19
N HIS A 175 -11.35 15.28 5.03
CA HIS A 175 -10.04 14.67 4.83
C HIS A 175 -8.89 15.69 4.83
N ARG A 176 -9.11 16.85 4.20
CA ARG A 176 -8.17 17.98 4.19
C ARG A 176 -7.86 18.46 5.60
N LYS A 177 -8.87 18.51 6.48
CA LYS A 177 -8.67 18.89 7.89
C LYS A 177 -7.65 18.00 8.59
N ASN A 178 -7.67 16.70 8.33
CA ASN A 178 -6.69 15.77 8.90
C ASN A 178 -5.28 16.00 8.34
N ILE A 179 -5.16 16.20 7.02
CA ILE A 179 -3.87 16.46 6.35
C ILE A 179 -3.23 17.75 6.87
N LEU A 180 -4.02 18.79 7.11
CA LEU A 180 -3.54 20.12 7.54
C LEU A 180 -3.60 20.31 9.07
N ASP A 181 -3.85 19.25 9.84
CA ASP A 181 -3.83 19.34 11.29
C ASP A 181 -2.39 19.57 11.78
N LYS A 182 -2.16 20.71 12.44
CA LYS A 182 -0.85 21.10 12.98
C LYS A 182 -0.39 20.25 14.15
N GLU A 183 -1.33 19.59 14.85
CA GLU A 183 -1.01 18.77 16.01
C GLU A 183 -0.57 17.37 15.62
N LEU A 184 -0.79 16.94 14.37
CA LEU A 184 -0.33 15.66 13.84
C LEU A 184 1.12 15.77 13.37
N THR A 185 1.94 14.77 13.73
CA THR A 185 3.40 14.80 13.54
C THR A 185 3.94 13.60 12.77
N TYR A 186 3.20 12.49 12.70
CA TYR A 186 3.56 11.29 11.97
C TYR A 186 2.45 10.87 11.00
N ILE A 187 2.85 10.20 9.93
CA ILE A 187 1.95 9.61 8.92
C ILE A 187 2.37 8.18 8.57
N GLY A 188 1.38 7.32 8.42
CA GLY A 188 1.51 6.03 7.77
C GLY A 188 0.50 5.92 6.63
N VAL A 189 0.94 5.35 5.51
CA VAL A 189 0.07 5.15 4.33
C VAL A 189 0.03 3.68 3.98
N GLY A 190 -1.18 3.22 3.63
CA GLY A 190 -1.45 1.88 3.15
C GLY A 190 -2.10 1.89 1.77
N TYR A 191 -1.73 0.90 0.96
CA TYR A 191 -2.32 0.67 -0.35
C TYR A 191 -2.63 -0.83 -0.59
N ALA A 192 -3.79 -1.10 -1.19
CA ALA A 192 -4.16 -2.41 -1.69
C ALA A 192 -4.83 -2.32 -3.08
N LYS A 193 -4.38 -3.16 -4.02
CA LYS A 193 -4.97 -3.32 -5.36
C LYS A 193 -5.90 -4.54 -5.40
N GLY A 194 -6.96 -4.47 -6.21
CA GLY A 194 -8.00 -5.50 -6.38
C GLY A 194 -9.32 -5.09 -5.72
N GLY A 195 -10.25 -6.03 -5.56
CA GLY A 195 -11.56 -5.80 -4.94
C GLY A 195 -12.53 -5.01 -5.83
N SER A 196 -13.72 -4.74 -5.30
CA SER A 196 -14.84 -4.09 -6.03
C SER A 196 -14.52 -2.67 -6.50
N TYR A 197 -13.70 -1.93 -5.74
CA TYR A 197 -13.24 -0.59 -6.13
C TYR A 197 -11.90 -0.58 -6.88
N GLY A 198 -11.25 -1.73 -7.10
CA GLY A 198 -9.96 -1.87 -7.79
C GLY A 198 -8.73 -1.34 -7.04
N HIS A 199 -8.86 -0.28 -6.27
CA HIS A 199 -7.80 0.37 -5.49
C HIS A 199 -8.35 0.86 -4.15
N TYR A 200 -7.61 0.61 -3.07
CA TYR A 200 -7.96 1.02 -1.71
C TYR A 200 -6.77 1.70 -1.06
N TRP A 201 -7.04 2.82 -0.39
CA TRP A 201 -6.03 3.71 0.18
C TRP A 201 -6.40 4.07 1.62
N THR A 202 -5.38 4.22 2.45
CA THR A 202 -5.54 4.65 3.84
C THR A 202 -4.38 5.55 4.24
N GLN A 203 -4.67 6.75 4.77
CA GLN A 203 -3.72 7.53 5.57
C GLN A 203 -4.11 7.43 7.02
N GLN A 204 -3.15 7.10 7.88
CA GLN A 204 -3.30 7.24 9.32
C GLN A 204 -2.28 8.24 9.82
N PHE A 205 -2.71 9.10 10.72
CA PHE A 205 -1.90 10.17 11.28
C PHE A 205 -1.87 10.00 12.79
N ILE A 206 -0.72 10.28 13.41
CA ILE A 206 -0.60 10.26 14.87
C ILE A 206 0.30 11.37 15.40
N THR A 207 0.18 11.61 16.71
CA THR A 207 1.21 12.24 17.54
C THR A 207 1.51 11.36 18.74
N LYS A 208 2.79 11.22 19.07
CA LYS A 208 3.30 10.35 20.15
C LYS A 208 3.42 11.12 21.47
#